data_AF-A0A1F3BUY9-F1
#
_entry.id   AF-A0A1F3BUY9-F1
#
_cell.length_a   1.000
_cell.length_b   1.000
_cell.length_c   1.000
_cell.angle_alpha   90.00
_cell.angle_beta   90.00
_cell.angle_gamma   90.00
#
_symmetry.space_group_name_H-M   'P 1'
#
loop_
_entity.id
_entity.type
_entity.pdbx_description
1 polymer ?
#
loop_
_entity_poly.entity_id
_entity_poly.type
_entity_poly.pdbx_seq_one_letter_code
_entity_poly.pdbx_strand_id
1 'polypeptide(L)'
;AADALVDKVAELRRKAAIAPAPDAASLTHYGLSQPRARVVLTLDDGKVETLALGDESSFDGSVFVRTTSGAVELVTGDAKWSLERTTFDLREKRLLPFDDEELRRVEVTAPRLSYALVRDGKTWRLDAPAKERADDATAARVLGAIRGLRATAFLGSPQGDRAHGLEKPRWKVRLVAASGAPRTLLLGEAPRPPSRPPSSPASPPRDQTGTSSLYAKIEGAREVAVLPDGAAKDLDVDLFALRDKTVMHFDREKVAAAKFTVGSSSFEGKVDAKQEEGGRRLASLLWTLSSLKAKAFADESGRTLAEHGLDHPAYQVALLDQGGKELDRLLVSADRGGKTFARALSSPRIVEIDPAALASLPKSADELQEKPPLKAEAAPGIR
;
A
#
# COMPACT_ATOMS: atom_id res chain seq x y z
N ALA A 1 -19.36 -8.28 -5.93
CA ALA A 1 -19.29 -9.12 -7.15
C ALA A 1 -20.69 -9.59 -7.52
N ALA A 2 -21.43 -10.19 -6.59
CA ALA A 2 -22.86 -10.46 -6.75
C ALA A 2 -23.67 -9.19 -7.02
N ASP A 3 -23.49 -8.12 -6.25
CA ASP A 3 -24.21 -6.85 -6.46
C ASP A 3 -24.00 -6.29 -7.87
N ALA A 4 -22.73 -6.21 -8.31
CA ALA A 4 -22.40 -5.79 -9.66
C ALA A 4 -23.01 -6.68 -10.76
N LEU A 5 -23.24 -7.98 -10.50
CA LEU A 5 -23.95 -8.86 -11.43
C LEU A 5 -25.45 -8.50 -11.48
N VAL A 6 -26.07 -8.23 -10.33
CA VAL A 6 -27.47 -7.79 -10.23
C VAL A 6 -27.67 -6.48 -10.97
N ASP A 7 -26.80 -5.48 -10.73
CA ASP A 7 -26.83 -4.19 -11.43
C ASP A 7 -26.73 -4.38 -12.95
N LYS A 8 -25.82 -5.27 -13.40
CA LYS A 8 -25.65 -5.56 -14.83
C LYS A 8 -26.89 -6.19 -15.44
N VAL A 9 -27.58 -7.09 -14.73
CA VAL A 9 -28.85 -7.67 -15.20
C VAL A 9 -29.92 -6.59 -15.32
N ALA A 10 -30.02 -5.69 -14.34
CA ALA A 10 -30.98 -4.58 -14.35
C ALA A 10 -30.71 -3.56 -15.48
N GLU A 11 -29.45 -3.38 -15.86
CA GLU A 11 -29.02 -2.49 -16.94
C GLU A 11 -29.19 -3.08 -18.36
N LEU A 12 -29.49 -4.38 -18.49
CA LEU A 12 -29.60 -5.03 -19.79
C LEU A 12 -30.68 -4.38 -20.66
N ARG A 13 -30.28 -3.98 -21.86
CA ARG A 13 -31.18 -3.35 -22.82
C ARG A 13 -31.71 -4.37 -23.81
N ARG A 14 -33.03 -4.53 -23.81
CA ARG A 14 -33.74 -5.21 -24.89
C ARG A 14 -33.51 -4.46 -26.20
N LYS A 15 -33.01 -5.17 -27.20
CA LYS A 15 -32.87 -4.70 -28.58
C LYS A 15 -34.07 -5.07 -29.43
N ALA A 16 -34.57 -6.30 -29.29
CA ALA A 16 -35.74 -6.77 -30.02
C ALA A 16 -36.46 -7.90 -29.27
N ALA A 17 -37.77 -8.01 -29.46
CA ALA A 17 -38.52 -9.21 -29.12
C ALA A 17 -38.47 -10.18 -30.32
N ILE A 18 -38.15 -11.44 -30.08
CA ILE A 18 -37.95 -12.44 -31.15
C ILE A 18 -39.12 -13.41 -31.22
N ALA A 19 -39.47 -14.02 -30.10
CA ALA A 19 -40.56 -14.98 -30.03
C ALA A 19 -41.21 -14.96 -28.65
N PRO A 20 -42.53 -14.70 -28.52
CA PRO A 20 -43.21 -14.72 -27.22
C PRO A 20 -43.33 -16.14 -26.64
N ALA A 21 -43.42 -17.16 -27.50
CA ALA A 21 -43.52 -18.56 -27.11
C ALA A 21 -42.80 -19.45 -28.14
N PRO A 22 -41.46 -19.59 -28.07
CA PRO A 22 -40.69 -20.40 -29.03
C PRO A 22 -40.94 -21.90 -28.84
N ASP A 23 -40.89 -22.66 -29.93
CA ASP A 23 -40.85 -24.12 -29.89
C ASP A 23 -39.44 -24.66 -29.58
N ALA A 24 -39.32 -25.97 -29.42
CA ALA A 24 -38.05 -26.62 -29.08
C ALA A 24 -36.97 -26.46 -30.16
N ALA A 25 -37.37 -26.43 -31.45
CA ALA A 25 -36.46 -26.23 -32.57
C ALA A 25 -35.86 -24.82 -32.54
N SER A 26 -36.70 -23.81 -32.29
CA SER A 26 -36.29 -22.41 -32.16
C SER A 26 -35.36 -22.22 -30.96
N LEU A 27 -35.69 -22.81 -29.80
CA LEU A 27 -34.81 -22.76 -28.62
C LEU A 27 -33.43 -23.37 -28.87
N THR A 28 -33.36 -24.41 -29.70
CA THR A 28 -32.08 -25.02 -30.10
C THR A 28 -31.29 -24.07 -31.02
N HIS A 29 -31.97 -23.43 -31.99
CA HIS A 29 -31.36 -22.45 -32.88
C HIS A 29 -30.81 -21.22 -32.13
N TYR A 30 -31.42 -20.84 -31.01
CA TYR A 30 -30.97 -19.71 -30.18
C TYR A 30 -29.97 -20.10 -29.09
N GLY A 31 -29.55 -21.37 -28.99
CA GLY A 31 -28.67 -21.84 -27.91
C GLY A 31 -29.31 -21.82 -26.52
N LEU A 32 -30.64 -21.79 -26.44
CA LEU A 32 -31.41 -21.70 -25.19
C LEU A 32 -31.93 -23.04 -24.69
N SER A 33 -31.75 -24.12 -25.47
CA SER A 33 -31.97 -25.50 -25.02
C SER A 33 -30.92 -25.93 -23.98
N GLN A 34 -29.67 -25.49 -24.15
CA GLN A 34 -28.57 -25.60 -23.18
C GLN A 34 -27.94 -24.22 -22.98
N PRO A 35 -28.56 -23.37 -22.13
CA PRO A 35 -28.13 -21.98 -22.00
C PRO A 35 -26.70 -21.90 -21.44
N ARG A 36 -25.95 -20.91 -21.93
CA ARG A 36 -24.57 -20.62 -21.54
C ARG A 36 -24.45 -20.16 -20.10
N ALA A 37 -25.46 -19.43 -19.64
CA ALA A 37 -25.62 -19.00 -18.25
C ALA A 37 -27.10 -18.98 -17.88
N ARG A 38 -27.40 -19.22 -16.60
CA ARG A 38 -28.73 -19.01 -16.04
C ARG A 38 -28.60 -18.17 -14.78
N VAL A 39 -29.23 -17.00 -14.79
CA VAL A 39 -29.30 -16.11 -13.64
C VAL A 39 -30.70 -16.20 -13.04
N VAL A 40 -30.77 -16.47 -11.74
CA VAL A 40 -32.02 -16.54 -10.97
C VAL A 40 -31.97 -15.46 -9.92
N LEU A 41 -32.82 -14.45 -10.07
CA LEU A 41 -32.99 -13.35 -9.14
C LEU A 41 -34.18 -13.64 -8.25
N THR A 42 -34.00 -13.50 -6.94
CA THR A 42 -35.10 -13.47 -5.98
C THR A 42 -35.26 -12.04 -5.51
N LEU A 43 -36.40 -11.43 -5.82
CA LEU A 43 -36.72 -10.07 -5.43
C LEU A 43 -37.15 -10.02 -3.95
N ASP A 44 -37.21 -8.82 -3.39
CA ASP A 44 -37.58 -8.57 -2.00
C ASP A 44 -39.02 -8.99 -1.67
N ASP A 45 -39.92 -8.92 -2.65
CA ASP A 45 -41.29 -9.43 -2.58
C ASP A 45 -41.39 -10.98 -2.72
N GLY A 46 -40.25 -11.67 -2.86
CA GLY A 46 -40.17 -13.11 -3.05
C GLY A 46 -40.41 -13.59 -4.49
N LYS A 47 -40.67 -12.68 -5.43
CA LYS A 47 -40.80 -13.02 -6.86
C LYS A 47 -39.47 -13.51 -7.40
N VAL A 48 -39.53 -14.60 -8.17
CA VAL A 48 -38.36 -15.16 -8.85
C VAL A 48 -38.36 -14.73 -10.31
N GLU A 49 -37.28 -14.09 -10.73
CA GLU A 49 -37.01 -13.80 -12.14
C GLU A 49 -35.85 -14.65 -12.65
N THR A 50 -35.99 -15.23 -13.83
CA THR A 50 -34.97 -16.06 -14.47
C THR A 50 -34.62 -15.50 -15.82
N LEU A 51 -33.32 -15.37 -16.06
CA LEU A 51 -32.76 -15.03 -17.35
C LEU A 51 -31.81 -16.15 -17.79
N ALA A 52 -32.14 -16.81 -18.90
CA ALA A 52 -31.26 -17.79 -19.53
C ALA A 52 -30.59 -17.17 -20.75
N LEU A 53 -29.27 -17.25 -20.80
CA LEU A 53 -28.45 -16.68 -21.85
C LEU A 53 -28.16 -17.73 -22.93
N GLY A 54 -28.47 -17.41 -24.18
CA GLY A 54 -28.28 -18.25 -25.35
C GLY A 54 -27.08 -17.82 -26.19
N ASP A 55 -27.14 -18.11 -27.48
CA ASP A 55 -26.08 -17.81 -28.42
C ASP A 55 -26.03 -16.33 -28.83
N GLU A 56 -24.86 -15.94 -29.32
CA GLU A 56 -24.62 -14.63 -29.91
C GLU A 56 -25.08 -14.64 -31.38
N SER A 57 -25.87 -13.63 -31.75
CA SER A 57 -26.28 -13.33 -33.12
C SER A 57 -25.06 -13.01 -33.97
N SER A 58 -24.83 -13.80 -35.01
CA SER A 58 -23.74 -13.59 -35.97
C SER A 58 -23.90 -12.34 -36.84
N PHE A 59 -25.05 -11.67 -36.78
CA PHE A 59 -25.34 -10.47 -37.58
C PHE A 59 -24.77 -9.19 -36.93
N ASP A 60 -24.92 -9.05 -35.62
CA ASP A 60 -24.68 -7.79 -34.91
C ASP A 60 -24.12 -7.96 -33.48
N GLY A 61 -23.77 -9.19 -33.09
CA GLY A 61 -23.21 -9.50 -31.77
C GLY A 61 -24.21 -9.37 -30.61
N SER A 62 -25.50 -9.19 -30.88
CA SER A 62 -26.55 -9.25 -29.85
C SER A 62 -26.70 -10.67 -29.31
N VAL A 63 -27.27 -10.84 -28.12
CA VAL A 63 -27.37 -12.15 -27.46
C VAL A 63 -28.83 -12.53 -27.26
N PHE A 64 -29.18 -13.77 -27.60
CA PHE A 64 -30.51 -14.29 -27.31
C PHE A 64 -30.66 -14.56 -25.81
N VAL A 65 -31.75 -14.10 -25.21
CA VAL A 65 -32.10 -14.39 -23.83
C VAL A 65 -33.51 -14.94 -23.73
N ARG A 66 -33.73 -15.87 -22.80
CA ARG A 66 -35.06 -16.31 -22.41
C ARG A 66 -35.40 -15.74 -21.04
N THR A 67 -36.52 -15.04 -20.95
CA THR A 67 -37.01 -14.46 -19.68
C THR A 67 -37.90 -15.45 -18.92
N THR A 68 -38.27 -15.11 -17.68
CA THR A 68 -39.21 -15.88 -16.84
C THR A 68 -40.53 -16.18 -17.54
N SER A 69 -40.99 -15.29 -18.43
CA SER A 69 -42.23 -15.46 -19.21
C SER A 69 -42.14 -16.57 -20.26
N GLY A 70 -40.93 -17.05 -20.56
CA GLY A 70 -40.66 -17.99 -21.63
C GLY A 70 -40.36 -17.34 -22.98
N ALA A 71 -40.56 -16.01 -23.11
CA ALA A 71 -40.24 -15.26 -24.31
C ALA A 71 -38.74 -15.19 -24.59
N VAL A 72 -38.39 -15.16 -25.87
CA VAL A 72 -37.03 -14.97 -26.38
C VAL A 72 -36.88 -13.56 -26.91
N GLU A 73 -35.82 -12.91 -26.47
CA GLU A 73 -35.48 -11.53 -26.79
C GLU A 73 -34.02 -11.45 -27.21
N LEU A 74 -33.67 -10.41 -27.98
CA LEU A 74 -32.29 -10.01 -28.19
C LEU A 74 -31.93 -8.90 -27.23
N VAL A 75 -30.83 -9.06 -26.52
CA VAL A 75 -30.20 -8.00 -25.70
C VAL A 75 -28.86 -7.61 -26.31
N THR A 76 -28.31 -6.49 -25.85
CA THR A 76 -26.98 -6.03 -26.26
C THR A 76 -25.90 -7.06 -25.92
N GLY A 77 -24.84 -7.11 -26.73
CA GLY A 77 -23.77 -8.12 -26.64
C GLY A 77 -23.02 -8.15 -25.31
N ASP A 78 -23.16 -7.10 -24.51
CA ASP A 78 -22.59 -7.04 -23.16
C ASP A 78 -23.19 -8.02 -22.16
N ALA A 79 -24.37 -8.55 -22.43
CA ALA A 79 -24.96 -9.62 -21.63
C ALA A 79 -24.04 -10.84 -21.53
N LYS A 80 -23.31 -11.17 -22.61
CA LYS A 80 -22.38 -12.29 -22.65
C LYS A 80 -21.28 -12.17 -21.59
N TRP A 81 -20.49 -11.10 -21.63
CA TRP A 81 -19.39 -10.91 -20.69
C TRP A 81 -19.87 -10.53 -19.28
N SER A 82 -21.07 -9.99 -19.15
CA SER A 82 -21.65 -9.62 -17.86
C SER A 82 -22.12 -10.83 -17.08
N LEU A 83 -22.78 -11.78 -17.75
CA LEU A 83 -23.53 -12.87 -17.10
C LEU A 83 -22.81 -14.22 -17.15
N GLU A 84 -21.92 -14.46 -18.12
CA GLU A 84 -21.08 -15.66 -18.15
C GLU A 84 -19.94 -15.54 -17.12
N ARG A 85 -20.29 -15.70 -15.83
CA ARG A 85 -19.37 -15.62 -14.70
C ARG A 85 -19.03 -17.02 -14.19
N THR A 86 -17.75 -17.25 -13.91
CA THR A 86 -17.32 -18.47 -13.23
C THR A 86 -17.49 -18.34 -11.71
N THR A 87 -17.47 -19.46 -10.97
CA THR A 87 -17.42 -19.44 -9.50
C THR A 87 -16.27 -18.59 -8.97
N PHE A 88 -15.13 -18.60 -9.65
CA PHE A 88 -13.98 -17.76 -9.30
C PHE A 88 -14.30 -16.27 -9.41
N ASP A 89 -15.06 -15.85 -10.42
CA ASP A 89 -15.40 -14.44 -10.65
C ASP A 89 -16.33 -13.86 -9.58
N LEU A 90 -17.21 -14.70 -9.05
CA LEU A 90 -18.19 -14.32 -8.03
C LEU A 90 -17.64 -14.40 -6.61
N ARG A 91 -16.55 -15.16 -6.40
CA ARG A 91 -15.96 -15.39 -5.09
C ARG A 91 -15.17 -14.18 -4.57
N GLU A 92 -15.12 -14.03 -3.25
CA GLU A 92 -14.16 -13.17 -2.59
C GLU A 92 -12.72 -13.62 -2.91
N LYS A 93 -11.94 -12.73 -3.52
CA LYS A 93 -10.56 -12.99 -3.93
C LYS A 93 -9.55 -12.44 -2.91
N ARG A 94 -9.96 -11.56 -2.00
CA ARG A 94 -9.12 -11.03 -0.91
C ARG A 94 -8.87 -12.09 0.12
N LEU A 95 -7.61 -12.26 0.50
CA LEU A 95 -7.19 -13.34 1.42
C LEU A 95 -7.34 -12.96 2.90
N LEU A 96 -7.05 -11.71 3.23
CA LEU A 96 -7.19 -11.15 4.57
C LEU A 96 -7.88 -9.79 4.50
N PRO A 97 -9.18 -9.71 4.17
CA PRO A 97 -9.90 -8.44 4.27
C PRO A 97 -10.02 -8.05 5.75
N PHE A 98 -9.72 -6.80 6.09
CA PHE A 98 -9.86 -6.24 7.44
C PHE A 98 -10.39 -4.81 7.37
N ASP A 99 -11.03 -4.39 8.46
CA ASP A 99 -11.40 -3.00 8.69
C ASP A 99 -10.22 -2.27 9.36
N ASP A 100 -9.89 -1.09 8.84
CA ASP A 100 -8.77 -0.29 9.33
C ASP A 100 -9.02 0.26 10.72
N GLU A 101 -10.26 0.60 11.06
CA GLU A 101 -10.65 1.14 12.37
C GLU A 101 -10.59 0.08 13.46
N GLU A 102 -10.93 -1.16 13.11
CA GLU A 102 -10.91 -2.28 14.03
C GLU A 102 -9.52 -2.91 14.20
N LEU A 103 -8.62 -2.79 13.23
CA LEU A 103 -7.31 -3.44 13.28
C LEU A 103 -6.44 -2.86 14.41
N ARG A 104 -5.94 -3.73 15.29
CA ARG A 104 -5.13 -3.35 16.46
C ARG A 104 -3.68 -3.78 16.34
N ARG A 105 -3.42 -4.94 15.74
CA ARG A 105 -2.06 -5.48 15.62
C ARG A 105 -1.88 -6.29 14.34
N VAL A 106 -0.71 -6.13 13.75
CA VAL A 106 -0.24 -6.90 12.61
C VAL A 106 1.10 -7.51 12.96
N GLU A 107 1.20 -8.82 12.87
CA GLU A 107 2.47 -9.54 13.02
C GLU A 107 2.85 -10.11 11.65
N VAL A 108 4.08 -9.83 11.23
CA VAL A 108 4.63 -10.33 9.96
C VAL A 108 5.90 -11.11 10.27
N THR A 109 5.94 -12.36 9.84
CA THR A 109 7.17 -13.14 9.70
C THR A 109 7.55 -13.11 8.24
N ALA A 110 8.74 -12.61 7.93
CA ALA A 110 9.31 -12.58 6.59
C ALA A 110 10.77 -13.04 6.63
N PRO A 111 11.39 -13.39 5.48
CA PRO A 111 12.76 -13.89 5.42
C PRO A 111 13.81 -12.97 6.05
N ARG A 112 13.69 -11.65 5.88
CA ARG A 112 14.66 -10.69 6.42
C ARG A 112 14.42 -10.38 7.89
N LEU A 113 13.16 -10.21 8.27
CA LEU A 113 12.78 -9.73 9.60
C LEU A 113 11.38 -10.21 9.98
N SER A 114 11.22 -10.62 11.23
CA SER A 114 9.91 -10.71 11.87
C SER A 114 9.64 -9.47 12.68
N TYR A 115 8.47 -8.87 12.51
CA TYR A 115 8.09 -7.62 13.16
C TYR A 115 6.61 -7.60 13.55
N ALA A 116 6.30 -6.75 14.52
CA ALA A 116 4.92 -6.51 14.93
C ALA A 116 4.64 -5.01 14.95
N LEU A 117 3.56 -4.62 14.28
CA LEU A 117 3.01 -3.27 14.33
C LEU A 117 1.77 -3.28 15.22
N VAL A 118 1.68 -2.33 16.15
CA VAL A 118 0.51 -2.11 17.00
C VAL A 118 -0.03 -0.71 16.77
N ARG A 119 -1.36 -0.60 16.82
CA ARG A 119 -2.03 0.68 16.64
C ARG A 119 -2.01 1.45 17.95
N ASP A 120 -1.52 2.69 17.89
CA ASP A 120 -1.50 3.64 19.01
C ASP A 120 -2.20 4.93 18.58
N GLY A 121 -3.45 5.09 19.04
CA GLY A 121 -4.35 6.14 18.57
C GLY A 121 -4.55 6.07 17.05
N LYS A 122 -4.09 7.12 16.34
CA LYS A 122 -4.17 7.22 14.88
C LYS A 122 -2.92 6.71 14.15
N THR A 123 -1.84 6.43 14.88
CA THR A 123 -0.53 6.06 14.33
C THR A 123 -0.19 4.61 14.58
N TRP A 124 0.83 4.11 13.90
CA TRP A 124 1.38 2.77 14.14
C TRP A 124 2.69 2.84 14.91
N ARG A 125 2.90 1.88 15.80
CA ARG A 125 4.15 1.68 16.52
C ARG A 125 4.74 0.33 16.19
N LEU A 126 6.06 0.26 16.16
CA LEU A 126 6.79 -0.99 16.16
C LEU A 126 6.78 -1.52 17.59
N ASP A 127 6.30 -2.74 17.81
CA ASP A 127 6.31 -3.42 19.11
C ASP A 127 7.40 -4.49 19.19
N ALA A 128 7.79 -5.05 18.03
CA ALA A 128 8.92 -5.97 17.91
C ALA A 128 9.61 -5.79 16.55
N PRO A 129 10.95 -5.91 16.47
CA PRO A 129 11.88 -6.26 17.56
C PRO A 129 12.21 -5.11 18.52
N ALA A 130 11.85 -3.87 18.16
CA ALA A 130 12.07 -2.69 18.99
C ALA A 130 10.73 -2.00 19.31
N LYS A 131 10.61 -1.43 20.51
CA LYS A 131 9.40 -0.75 20.98
C LYS A 131 9.49 0.75 20.74
N GLU A 132 9.09 1.20 19.56
CA GLU A 132 9.26 2.58 19.14
C GLU A 132 8.21 3.03 18.13
N ARG A 133 8.28 4.30 17.71
CA ARG A 133 7.40 4.80 16.65
C ARG A 133 7.77 4.16 15.31
N ALA A 134 6.76 3.75 14.54
CA ALA A 134 6.99 3.24 13.20
C ALA A 134 7.03 4.40 12.19
N ASP A 135 7.70 4.19 11.05
CA ASP A 135 7.54 5.07 9.88
C ASP A 135 6.12 4.89 9.32
N ASP A 136 5.34 5.97 9.37
CA ASP A 136 3.92 5.96 9.00
C ASP A 136 3.71 5.54 7.53
N ALA A 137 4.61 5.93 6.62
CA ALA A 137 4.53 5.59 5.21
C ALA A 137 4.85 4.10 4.98
N THR A 138 5.85 3.55 5.67
CA THR A 138 6.16 2.12 5.63
C THR A 138 5.03 1.29 6.21
N ALA A 139 4.47 1.68 7.36
CA ALA A 139 3.34 0.98 7.97
C ALA A 139 2.13 0.96 7.03
N ALA A 140 1.80 2.10 6.42
CA ALA A 140 0.72 2.19 5.43
C ALA A 140 0.97 1.30 4.20
N ARG A 141 2.21 1.24 3.70
CA ARG A 141 2.60 0.37 2.59
C ARG A 141 2.41 -1.11 2.93
N VAL A 142 2.83 -1.55 4.12
CA VAL A 142 2.64 -2.94 4.58
C VAL A 142 1.16 -3.29 4.68
N LEU A 143 0.35 -2.43 5.31
CA LEU A 143 -1.10 -2.65 5.44
C LEU A 143 -1.79 -2.69 4.07
N GLY A 144 -1.40 -1.78 3.18
CA GLY A 144 -1.87 -1.76 1.78
C GLY A 144 -1.50 -3.04 1.04
N ALA A 145 -0.29 -3.57 1.24
CA ALA A 145 0.14 -4.83 0.66
C ALA A 145 -0.72 -6.00 1.15
N ILE A 146 -0.96 -6.10 2.47
CA ILE A 146 -1.82 -7.15 3.06
C ILE A 146 -3.24 -7.06 2.51
N ARG A 147 -3.83 -5.87 2.44
CA ARG A 147 -5.16 -5.64 1.87
C ARG A 147 -5.22 -5.98 0.37
N GLY A 148 -4.11 -5.73 -0.33
CA GLY A 148 -3.93 -6.01 -1.75
C GLY A 148 -3.68 -7.48 -2.09
N LEU A 149 -3.50 -8.36 -1.09
CA LEU A 149 -3.35 -9.80 -1.33
C LEU A 149 -4.63 -10.39 -1.90
N ARG A 150 -4.61 -10.66 -3.21
CA ARG A 150 -5.72 -11.22 -3.97
C ARG A 150 -5.30 -12.51 -4.68
N ALA A 151 -6.17 -13.51 -4.60
CA ALA A 151 -6.02 -14.75 -5.34
C ALA A 151 -6.21 -14.52 -6.85
N THR A 152 -5.34 -15.13 -7.66
CA THR A 152 -5.49 -15.28 -9.12
C THR A 152 -6.13 -16.61 -9.50
N ALA A 153 -6.04 -17.60 -8.62
CA ALA A 153 -6.74 -18.87 -8.70
C ALA A 153 -6.92 -19.45 -7.29
N PHE A 154 -7.87 -20.36 -7.15
CA PHE A 154 -7.97 -21.23 -5.97
C PHE A 154 -7.76 -22.66 -6.44
N LEU A 155 -6.87 -23.36 -5.75
CA LEU A 155 -6.68 -24.79 -5.96
C LEU A 155 -7.66 -25.51 -5.06
N GLY A 156 -8.31 -26.54 -5.60
CA GLY A 156 -8.91 -27.58 -4.76
C GLY A 156 -7.85 -28.17 -3.84
N SER A 157 -8.21 -29.08 -2.94
CA SER A 157 -7.32 -29.54 -1.87
C SER A 157 -6.47 -30.81 -2.20
N PRO A 158 -5.89 -31.10 -3.40
CA PRO A 158 -5.38 -32.44 -3.67
C PRO A 158 -3.95 -32.74 -3.19
N GLN A 159 -3.11 -31.77 -2.79
CA GLN A 159 -1.66 -32.03 -2.55
C GLN A 159 -1.13 -31.62 -1.16
N GLY A 160 -1.96 -31.02 -0.31
CA GLY A 160 -1.61 -30.65 1.07
C GLY A 160 -0.60 -29.50 1.20
N ASP A 161 -0.37 -29.04 2.43
CA ASP A 161 0.39 -27.81 2.72
C ASP A 161 1.87 -27.91 2.29
N ARG A 162 2.43 -29.12 2.29
CA ARG A 162 3.83 -29.38 1.89
C ARG A 162 4.09 -29.06 0.42
N ALA A 163 3.18 -29.42 -0.48
CA ALA A 163 3.34 -29.21 -1.92
C ALA A 163 3.35 -27.73 -2.33
N HIS A 164 2.85 -26.86 -1.46
CA HIS A 164 2.71 -25.42 -1.69
C HIS A 164 3.64 -24.58 -0.80
N GLY A 165 4.56 -25.23 -0.07
CA GLY A 165 5.48 -24.53 0.84
C GLY A 165 4.78 -23.91 2.06
N LEU A 166 3.58 -24.38 2.41
CA LEU A 166 2.76 -23.84 3.50
C LEU A 166 2.99 -24.57 4.84
N GLU A 167 3.60 -25.77 4.82
CA GLU A 167 4.05 -26.48 6.05
C GLU A 167 5.17 -25.69 6.76
N LYS A 168 6.04 -25.06 5.98
CA LYS A 168 7.09 -24.13 6.45
C LYS A 168 6.95 -22.82 5.66
N PRO A 169 5.97 -21.99 6.02
CA PRO A 169 5.65 -20.81 5.23
C PRO A 169 6.82 -19.84 5.24
N ARG A 170 7.16 -19.33 4.05
CA ARG A 170 8.21 -18.32 3.87
C ARG A 170 7.78 -16.96 4.44
N TRP A 171 6.47 -16.68 4.41
CA TRP A 171 5.88 -15.55 5.13
C TRP A 171 4.67 -15.97 5.95
N LYS A 172 4.45 -15.30 7.08
CA LYS A 172 3.26 -15.44 7.92
C LYS A 172 2.75 -14.05 8.26
N VAL A 173 1.44 -13.82 8.07
CA VAL A 173 0.79 -12.57 8.48
C VAL A 173 -0.32 -12.91 9.46
N ARG A 174 -0.29 -12.32 10.65
CA ARG A 174 -1.35 -12.47 11.66
C ARG A 174 -1.98 -11.12 11.94
N LEU A 175 -3.30 -11.05 11.78
CA LEU A 175 -4.10 -9.86 12.06
C LEU A 175 -4.89 -10.07 13.35
N VAL A 176 -4.84 -9.07 14.24
CA VAL A 176 -5.64 -9.01 15.46
C VAL A 176 -6.48 -7.74 15.39
N ALA A 177 -7.80 -7.92 15.36
CA ALA A 177 -8.77 -6.83 15.40
C ALA A 177 -9.24 -6.58 16.83
N ALA A 178 -10.02 -5.51 17.03
CA ALA A 178 -10.61 -5.13 18.31
C ALA A 178 -11.61 -6.19 18.82
N SER A 179 -12.27 -6.88 17.89
CA SER A 179 -13.21 -7.96 18.16
C SER A 179 -12.93 -9.16 17.25
N GLY A 180 -13.43 -10.33 17.64
CA GLY A 180 -13.27 -11.57 16.88
C GLY A 180 -11.92 -12.27 17.10
N ALA A 181 -11.79 -13.45 16.49
CA ALA A 181 -10.58 -14.26 16.58
C ALA A 181 -9.46 -13.71 15.67
N PRO A 182 -8.19 -13.80 16.09
CA PRO A 182 -7.06 -13.50 15.21
C PRO A 182 -7.10 -14.35 13.95
N ARG A 183 -6.76 -13.75 12.80
CA ARG A 183 -6.68 -14.44 11.51
C ARG A 183 -5.24 -14.49 11.04
N THR A 184 -4.80 -15.67 10.64
CA THR A 184 -3.44 -15.91 10.15
C THR A 184 -3.47 -16.32 8.69
N LEU A 185 -2.64 -15.70 7.86
CA LEU A 185 -2.34 -16.11 6.49
C LEU A 185 -0.92 -16.66 6.42
N LEU A 186 -0.81 -17.88 5.91
CA LEU A 186 0.44 -18.55 5.60
C LEU A 186 0.73 -18.32 4.13
N LEU A 187 1.95 -17.90 3.77
CA LEU A 187 2.39 -17.78 2.39
C LEU A 187 3.65 -18.60 2.15
N GLY A 188 3.64 -19.39 1.09
CA GLY A 188 4.70 -20.31 0.72
C GLY A 188 5.03 -20.18 -0.76
N GLU A 189 6.28 -20.47 -1.09
CA GLU A 189 6.70 -20.63 -2.48
C GLU A 189 6.94 -22.10 -2.75
N ALA A 190 6.45 -22.56 -3.89
CA ALA A 190 6.75 -23.88 -4.40
C ALA A 190 6.84 -23.83 -5.94
N PRO A 191 7.49 -24.83 -6.57
CA PRO A 191 7.52 -24.94 -8.02
C PRO A 191 6.11 -24.80 -8.60
N ARG A 192 6.00 -24.07 -9.72
CA ARG A 192 4.72 -23.93 -10.41
C ARG A 192 4.24 -25.34 -10.83
N PRO A 193 3.00 -25.77 -10.53
CA PRO A 193 2.49 -27.03 -11.04
C PRO A 193 2.51 -26.98 -12.56
N PRO A 194 2.68 -28.12 -13.24
CA PRO A 194 2.58 -28.16 -14.69
C PRO A 194 1.23 -27.56 -15.09
N SER A 195 1.27 -26.50 -15.89
CA SER A 195 0.06 -25.91 -16.46
C SER A 195 -0.71 -27.02 -17.18
N ARG A 196 -2.00 -27.18 -16.85
CA ARG A 196 -2.92 -28.07 -17.58
C ARG A 196 -2.68 -27.88 -19.10
N PRO A 197 -2.63 -28.95 -19.91
CA PRO A 197 -2.43 -28.80 -21.34
C PRO A 197 -3.46 -27.79 -21.88
N PRO A 198 -3.05 -26.88 -22.77
CA PRO A 198 -3.94 -25.84 -23.26
C PRO A 198 -5.16 -26.51 -23.88
N SER A 199 -6.36 -26.06 -23.50
CA SER A 199 -7.62 -26.49 -24.12
C SER A 199 -7.80 -25.90 -25.53
N SER A 200 -6.80 -25.22 -26.08
CA SER A 200 -6.78 -24.72 -27.46
C SER A 200 -5.34 -24.57 -27.99
N PRO A 201 -5.01 -25.12 -29.18
CA PRO A 201 -3.66 -25.14 -29.74
C PRO A 201 -3.11 -23.77 -30.22
N ALA A 202 -3.79 -22.65 -29.95
CA ALA A 202 -3.47 -21.35 -30.55
C ALA A 202 -2.82 -20.31 -29.62
N SER A 203 -2.40 -20.67 -28.40
CA SER A 203 -1.64 -19.74 -27.54
C SER A 203 -0.13 -19.99 -27.68
N PRO A 204 0.69 -18.97 -28.01
CA PRO A 204 2.14 -19.12 -28.04
C PRO A 204 2.64 -19.53 -26.64
N PRO A 205 3.71 -20.33 -26.55
CA PRO A 205 4.32 -20.66 -25.26
C PRO A 205 4.79 -19.36 -24.60
N ARG A 206 4.09 -18.94 -23.53
CA ARG A 206 4.60 -17.88 -22.65
C ARG A 206 5.82 -18.41 -21.93
N ASP A 207 6.86 -17.60 -21.88
CA ASP A 207 8.14 -17.85 -21.21
C ASP A 207 7.98 -18.69 -19.93
N GLN A 208 8.58 -19.88 -19.95
CA GLN A 208 8.63 -20.84 -18.84
C GLN A 208 9.72 -20.46 -17.81
N THR A 209 10.06 -19.19 -17.70
CA THR A 209 11.21 -18.72 -16.89
C THR A 209 10.84 -18.34 -15.45
N GLY A 210 9.56 -18.48 -15.04
CA GLY A 210 9.13 -18.32 -13.66
C GLY A 210 9.08 -19.65 -12.90
N THR A 211 10.17 -20.02 -12.21
CA THR A 211 10.38 -21.37 -11.62
C THR A 211 9.52 -21.67 -10.38
N SER A 212 8.87 -20.68 -9.77
CA SER A 212 8.02 -20.85 -8.58
C SER A 212 6.76 -20.00 -8.63
N SER A 213 5.73 -20.39 -7.90
CA SER A 213 4.50 -19.60 -7.71
C SER A 213 4.27 -19.38 -6.22
N LEU A 214 3.65 -18.24 -5.89
CA LEU A 214 3.31 -17.89 -4.52
C LEU A 214 1.93 -18.45 -4.19
N TYR A 215 1.87 -19.22 -3.12
CA TYR A 215 0.64 -19.79 -2.58
C TYR A 215 0.33 -19.15 -1.24
N ALA A 216 -0.95 -19.08 -0.90
CA ALA A 216 -1.36 -18.72 0.44
C ALA A 216 -2.55 -19.51 0.93
N LYS A 217 -2.65 -19.62 2.25
CA LYS A 217 -3.72 -20.34 2.93
C LYS A 217 -4.02 -19.66 4.25
N ILE A 218 -5.30 -19.42 4.52
CA ILE A 218 -5.74 -18.98 5.84
C ILE A 218 -5.60 -20.17 6.79
N GLU A 219 -4.98 -19.97 7.94
CA GLU A 219 -4.79 -21.02 8.95
C GLU A 219 -6.14 -21.65 9.32
N GLY A 220 -6.23 -22.98 9.23
CA GLY A 220 -7.47 -23.74 9.44
C GLY A 220 -8.39 -23.87 8.21
N ALA A 221 -8.18 -23.10 7.13
CA ALA A 221 -8.91 -23.28 5.88
C ALA A 221 -8.44 -24.56 5.15
N ARG A 222 -9.27 -25.10 4.24
CA ARG A 222 -8.87 -26.23 3.37
C ARG A 222 -8.25 -25.79 2.07
N GLU A 223 -8.61 -24.61 1.60
CA GLU A 223 -8.28 -24.16 0.26
C GLU A 223 -6.96 -23.41 0.20
N VAL A 224 -6.25 -23.59 -0.92
CA VAL A 224 -5.00 -22.89 -1.22
C VAL A 224 -5.25 -21.90 -2.36
N ALA A 225 -4.91 -20.63 -2.13
CA ALA A 225 -4.93 -19.59 -3.13
C ALA A 225 -3.58 -19.50 -3.85
N VAL A 226 -3.63 -19.18 -5.14
CA VAL A 226 -2.46 -18.78 -5.95
C VAL A 226 -2.43 -17.26 -6.01
N LEU A 227 -1.26 -16.65 -5.85
CA LEU A 227 -1.07 -15.20 -5.86
C LEU A 227 -0.23 -14.76 -7.08
N PRO A 228 -0.31 -13.48 -7.48
CA PRO A 228 0.64 -12.90 -8.42
C PRO A 228 2.08 -12.97 -7.91
N ASP A 229 3.02 -13.04 -8.85
CA ASP A 229 4.45 -12.98 -8.54
C ASP A 229 4.79 -11.66 -7.81
N GLY A 230 5.57 -11.76 -6.73
CA GLY A 230 5.97 -10.61 -5.93
C GLY A 230 4.88 -10.03 -5.02
N ALA A 231 3.71 -10.65 -4.88
CA ALA A 231 2.64 -10.13 -4.00
C ALA A 231 3.07 -10.00 -2.52
N ALA A 232 4.05 -10.78 -2.07
CA ALA A 232 4.60 -10.72 -0.71
C ALA A 232 5.83 -9.80 -0.56
N LYS A 233 6.31 -9.16 -1.64
CA LYS A 233 7.57 -8.37 -1.61
C LYS A 233 7.54 -7.26 -0.57
N ASP A 234 6.37 -6.63 -0.43
CA ASP A 234 6.18 -5.48 0.43
C ASP A 234 6.06 -5.84 1.92
N LEU A 235 5.95 -7.14 2.23
CA LEU A 235 5.96 -7.68 3.60
C LEU A 235 7.38 -7.87 4.14
N ASP A 236 8.37 -8.06 3.25
CA ASP A 236 9.77 -8.30 3.63
C ASP A 236 10.54 -6.97 3.77
N VAL A 237 10.34 -6.33 4.92
CA VAL A 237 10.83 -4.98 5.22
C VAL A 237 12.01 -5.06 6.19
N ASP A 238 13.05 -4.26 5.98
CA ASP A 238 14.14 -4.14 6.95
C ASP A 238 13.75 -3.27 8.16
N LEU A 239 14.49 -3.45 9.26
CA LEU A 239 14.23 -2.76 10.51
C LEU A 239 14.38 -1.23 10.39
N PHE A 240 15.30 -0.73 9.56
CA PHE A 240 15.48 0.71 9.41
C PHE A 240 14.26 1.36 8.72
N ALA A 241 13.73 0.72 7.68
CA ALA A 241 12.54 1.21 6.99
C ALA A 241 11.28 1.20 7.87
N LEU A 242 11.16 0.28 8.82
CA LEU A 242 10.03 0.19 9.75
C LEU A 242 10.04 1.28 10.84
N ARG A 243 11.21 1.79 11.21
CA ARG A 243 11.38 2.74 12.32
C ARG A 243 11.18 4.17 11.86
N ASP A 244 10.69 5.02 12.76
CA ASP A 244 10.63 6.46 12.50
C ASP A 244 12.03 7.02 12.24
N LYS A 245 12.18 7.65 11.08
CA LYS A 245 13.45 8.24 10.61
C LYS A 245 13.52 9.73 10.86
N THR A 246 12.48 10.34 11.41
CA THR A 246 12.45 11.77 11.69
C THR A 246 13.53 12.09 12.72
N VAL A 247 14.43 13.02 12.41
CA VAL A 247 15.58 13.33 13.28
C VAL A 247 15.15 14.16 14.48
N MET A 248 14.21 15.09 14.30
CA MET A 248 13.68 15.96 15.34
C MET A 248 12.15 15.96 15.36
N HIS A 249 11.58 15.75 16.53
CA HIS A 249 10.14 15.93 16.76
C HIS A 249 9.91 17.17 17.62
N PHE A 250 9.27 18.18 17.04
CA PHE A 250 8.88 19.39 17.75
C PHE A 250 7.58 19.93 17.19
N ASP A 251 6.87 20.67 18.03
CA ASP A 251 5.66 21.38 17.64
C ASP A 251 6.05 22.76 17.10
N ARG A 252 5.90 22.94 15.79
CA ARG A 252 6.29 24.18 15.09
C ARG A 252 5.57 25.40 15.62
N GLU A 253 4.33 25.25 16.10
CA GLU A 253 3.53 26.37 16.62
C GLU A 253 4.05 26.87 17.97
N LYS A 254 4.80 26.04 18.69
CA LYS A 254 5.43 26.41 19.95
C LYS A 254 6.80 27.06 19.78
N VAL A 255 7.38 27.01 18.58
CA VAL A 255 8.68 27.62 18.30
C VAL A 255 8.50 29.11 18.04
N ALA A 256 9.10 29.94 18.89
CA ALA A 256 9.09 31.40 18.74
C ALA A 256 10.40 31.93 18.14
N ALA A 257 11.51 31.24 18.37
CA ALA A 257 12.81 31.61 17.83
C ALA A 257 13.69 30.39 17.57
N ALA A 258 14.71 30.57 16.75
CA ALA A 258 15.78 29.59 16.57
C ALA A 258 17.14 30.28 16.67
N LYS A 259 18.02 29.71 17.48
CA LYS A 259 19.42 30.14 17.61
C LYS A 259 20.29 29.21 16.80
N PHE A 260 21.03 29.78 15.86
CA PHE A 260 21.97 29.10 14.98
C PHE A 260 23.39 29.33 15.49
N THR A 261 24.21 28.28 15.54
CA THR A 261 25.62 28.38 15.89
C THR A 261 26.45 27.70 14.83
N VAL A 262 27.39 28.44 14.24
CA VAL A 262 28.27 27.98 13.15
C VAL A 262 29.71 28.30 13.56
N GLY A 263 30.49 27.27 13.89
CA GLY A 263 31.79 27.47 14.52
C GLY A 263 31.68 28.32 15.80
N SER A 264 32.35 29.47 15.84
CA SER A 264 32.32 30.42 16.97
C SER A 264 31.23 31.49 16.87
N SER A 265 30.53 31.59 15.73
CA SER A 265 29.51 32.60 15.51
C SER A 265 28.13 32.08 15.89
N SER A 266 27.31 32.92 16.51
CA SER A 266 25.91 32.59 16.79
C SER A 266 24.98 33.75 16.45
N PHE A 267 23.83 33.44 15.88
CA PHE A 267 22.79 34.41 15.55
C PHE A 267 21.40 33.81 15.80
N GLU A 268 20.39 34.66 15.94
CA GLU A 268 19.03 34.25 16.28
C GLU A 268 18.03 34.77 15.25
N GLY A 269 17.09 33.91 14.88
CA GLY A 269 15.92 34.27 14.10
C GLY A 269 14.66 34.15 14.94
N LYS A 270 13.72 35.09 14.81
CA LYS A 270 12.40 35.02 15.44
C LYS A 270 11.32 34.71 14.43
N VAL A 271 10.33 33.92 14.84
CA VAL A 271 9.13 33.66 14.05
C VAL A 271 8.26 34.90 14.16
N ASP A 272 8.35 35.80 13.18
CA ASP A 272 7.59 37.05 13.19
C ASP A 272 6.31 36.94 12.34
N ALA A 273 5.18 37.31 12.95
CA ALA A 273 3.86 37.38 12.32
C ALA A 273 3.70 38.61 11.40
N LYS A 274 4.60 39.61 11.50
CA LYS A 274 4.57 40.84 10.69
C LYS A 274 5.10 40.70 9.26
N GLN A 275 5.38 39.46 8.82
CA GLN A 275 5.83 39.12 7.46
C GLN A 275 7.20 39.69 7.02
N GLU A 276 8.11 39.94 7.96
CA GLU A 276 9.52 40.20 7.59
C GLU A 276 10.14 38.95 6.94
N GLU A 277 11.06 39.14 5.99
CA GLU A 277 11.67 38.04 5.22
C GLU A 277 12.37 37.02 6.13
N GLY A 278 13.02 37.48 7.21
CA GLY A 278 13.62 36.60 8.22
C GLY A 278 12.63 35.66 8.91
N GLY A 279 11.42 36.13 9.21
CA GLY A 279 10.36 35.31 9.81
C GLY A 279 9.84 34.24 8.84
N ARG A 280 9.64 34.61 7.57
CA ARG A 280 9.22 33.66 6.51
C ARG A 280 10.28 32.60 6.24
N ARG A 281 11.55 33.01 6.21
CA ARG A 281 12.68 32.08 6.06
C ARG A 281 12.75 31.12 7.23
N LEU A 282 12.62 31.60 8.47
CA LEU A 282 12.59 30.72 9.64
C LEU A 282 11.43 29.72 9.58
N ALA A 283 10.22 30.13 9.21
CA ALA A 283 9.10 29.20 9.05
C ALA A 283 9.39 28.08 8.04
N SER A 284 10.09 28.41 6.94
CA SER A 284 10.53 27.42 5.94
C SER A 284 11.61 26.48 6.50
N LEU A 285 12.55 27.00 7.30
CA LEU A 285 13.58 26.20 7.97
C LEU A 285 12.98 25.24 8.99
N LEU A 286 11.96 25.66 9.75
CA LEU A 286 11.25 24.76 10.67
C LEU A 286 10.58 23.60 9.92
N TRP A 287 10.09 23.85 8.70
CA TRP A 287 9.61 22.80 7.81
C TRP A 287 10.74 21.82 7.45
N THR A 288 11.88 22.33 6.98
CA THR A 288 13.06 21.51 6.66
C THR A 288 13.48 20.64 7.86
N LEU A 289 13.65 21.23 9.04
CA LEU A 289 14.07 20.52 10.26
C LEU A 289 13.03 19.47 10.69
N SER A 290 11.73 19.79 10.64
CA SER A 290 10.66 18.84 10.97
C SER A 290 10.54 17.69 9.97
N SER A 291 11.02 17.88 8.74
CA SER A 291 11.01 16.87 7.66
C SER A 291 12.35 16.13 7.51
N LEU A 292 13.37 16.50 8.29
CA LEU A 292 14.70 15.93 8.20
C LEU A 292 14.63 14.43 8.56
N LYS A 293 15.08 13.59 7.62
CA LYS A 293 15.10 12.14 7.80
C LYS A 293 16.53 11.63 7.92
N ALA A 294 16.73 10.71 8.85
CA ALA A 294 17.90 9.87 8.91
C ALA A 294 18.01 9.04 7.62
N LYS A 295 19.24 8.92 7.12
CA LYS A 295 19.65 8.00 6.06
C LYS A 295 20.09 6.66 6.64
N ALA A 296 20.67 6.67 7.84
CA ALA A 296 20.99 5.48 8.63
C ALA A 296 21.08 5.86 10.13
N PHE A 297 21.00 4.87 11.02
CA PHE A 297 21.30 5.05 12.44
C PHE A 297 22.75 4.61 12.70
N ALA A 298 23.59 5.55 13.13
CA ALA A 298 25.02 5.33 13.31
C ALA A 298 25.34 4.83 14.73
N ASP A 299 24.66 5.38 15.74
CA ASP A 299 24.71 4.92 17.13
C ASP A 299 23.34 5.12 17.78
N GLU A 300 22.75 4.06 18.31
CA GLU A 300 21.46 4.13 19.00
C GLU A 300 21.57 4.60 20.45
N SER A 301 22.77 4.51 21.05
CA SER A 301 23.02 4.81 22.46
C SER A 301 23.41 6.27 22.72
N GLY A 302 23.94 6.96 21.71
CA GLY A 302 24.42 8.35 21.81
C GLY A 302 25.73 8.51 22.56
N ARG A 303 26.49 7.43 22.72
CA ARG A 303 27.74 7.39 23.50
C ARG A 303 28.96 7.72 22.66
N THR A 304 28.86 7.66 21.33
CA THR A 304 29.99 7.85 20.41
C THR A 304 30.03 9.26 19.78
N LEU A 305 29.63 10.30 20.53
CA LEU A 305 29.60 11.69 20.04
C LEU A 305 30.91 12.14 19.38
N ALA A 306 32.06 11.84 20.00
CA ALA A 306 33.38 12.23 19.48
C ALA A 306 33.74 11.53 18.16
N GLU A 307 33.45 10.23 18.06
CA GLU A 307 33.66 9.43 16.86
C GLU A 307 32.88 10.01 15.67
N HIS A 308 31.67 10.51 15.93
CA HIS A 308 30.81 11.15 14.93
C HIS A 308 30.98 12.67 14.80
N GLY A 309 31.79 13.31 15.65
CA GLY A 309 32.12 14.74 15.53
C GLY A 309 31.04 15.67 16.02
N LEU A 310 30.21 15.17 16.92
CA LEU A 310 29.13 15.90 17.55
C LEU A 310 29.53 16.44 18.93
N ASP A 311 30.75 16.12 19.40
CA ASP A 311 31.44 16.79 20.51
C ASP A 311 31.92 18.21 20.11
N HIS A 312 32.33 18.36 18.86
CA HIS A 312 32.67 19.63 18.22
C HIS A 312 31.82 19.81 16.95
N PRO A 313 30.50 20.07 17.11
CA PRO A 313 29.58 20.16 15.97
C PRO A 313 29.96 21.35 15.07
N ALA A 314 29.92 21.13 13.77
CA ALA A 314 30.14 22.19 12.78
C ALA A 314 28.98 23.18 12.74
N TYR A 315 27.78 22.70 13.05
CA TYR A 315 26.55 23.48 13.01
C TYR A 315 25.59 23.05 14.13
N GLN A 316 24.92 24.00 14.77
CA GLN A 316 23.88 23.75 15.76
C GLN A 316 22.65 24.61 15.49
N VAL A 317 21.46 24.05 15.70
CA VAL A 317 20.18 24.78 15.73
C VAL A 317 19.48 24.50 17.04
N ALA A 318 19.32 25.50 17.90
CA ALA A 318 18.48 25.40 19.09
C ALA A 318 17.13 26.07 18.84
N LEU A 319 16.04 25.35 19.05
CA LEU A 319 14.67 25.85 18.93
C LEU A 319 14.20 26.36 20.29
N LEU A 320 13.63 27.56 20.32
CA LEU A 320 13.25 28.27 21.54
C LEU A 320 11.74 28.57 21.53
N ASP A 321 11.09 28.47 22.68
CA ASP A 321 9.71 28.92 22.86
C ASP A 321 9.61 30.44 23.11
N GLN A 322 8.39 30.94 23.31
CA GLN A 322 8.14 32.37 23.57
C GLN A 322 8.85 32.91 24.84
N GLY A 323 9.13 32.03 25.81
CA GLY A 323 9.85 32.37 27.03
C GLY A 323 11.37 32.24 26.90
N GLY A 324 11.88 31.88 25.72
CA GLY A 324 13.30 31.63 25.49
C GLY A 324 13.78 30.28 26.03
N LYS A 325 12.87 29.36 26.40
CA LYS A 325 13.24 28.01 26.81
C LYS A 325 13.58 27.16 25.59
N GLU A 326 14.66 26.40 25.68
CA GLU A 326 15.06 25.44 24.66
C GLU A 326 14.07 24.26 24.59
N LEU A 327 13.45 24.12 23.43
CA LEU A 327 12.52 23.03 23.09
C LEU A 327 13.27 21.80 22.61
N ASP A 328 14.24 21.99 21.72
CA ASP A 328 15.14 20.95 21.22
C ASP A 328 16.36 21.59 20.56
N ARG A 329 17.42 20.82 20.33
CA ARG A 329 18.61 21.25 19.61
C ARG A 329 19.12 20.18 18.67
N LEU A 330 19.38 20.57 17.43
CA LEU A 330 20.11 19.76 16.46
C LEU A 330 21.60 20.05 16.55
N LEU A 331 22.40 19.01 16.70
CA LEU A 331 23.84 19.03 16.48
C LEU A 331 24.13 18.39 15.12
N VAL A 332 25.01 19.00 14.33
CA VAL A 332 25.42 18.50 13.01
C VAL A 332 26.93 18.50 12.92
N SER A 333 27.51 17.38 12.50
CA SER A 333 28.96 17.22 12.32
C SER A 333 29.42 17.93 11.05
N ALA A 334 30.74 18.18 10.95
CA ALA A 334 31.36 18.43 9.64
C ALA A 334 31.24 17.19 8.74
N ASP A 335 31.48 17.35 7.43
CA ASP A 335 31.65 16.19 6.54
C ASP A 335 32.86 15.37 6.98
N ARG A 336 32.67 14.06 7.09
CA ARG A 336 33.70 13.10 7.47
C ARG A 336 33.67 11.93 6.51
N GLY A 337 34.47 12.02 5.45
CA GLY A 337 34.56 10.98 4.43
C GLY A 337 33.26 10.81 3.65
N GLY A 338 32.59 11.92 3.32
CA GLY A 338 31.32 11.92 2.58
C GLY A 338 30.10 11.57 3.43
N LYS A 339 30.23 11.59 4.75
CA LYS A 339 29.13 11.36 5.70
C LYS A 339 28.96 12.56 6.61
N THR A 340 27.71 12.92 6.84
CA THR A 340 27.32 13.94 7.82
C THR A 340 26.44 13.28 8.88
N PHE A 341 26.80 13.48 10.15
CA PHE A 341 26.06 12.95 11.28
C PHE A 341 25.27 14.06 11.97
N ALA A 342 24.14 13.69 12.54
CA ALA A 342 23.33 14.60 13.33
C ALA A 342 22.77 13.90 14.58
N ARG A 343 22.43 14.72 15.57
CA ARG A 343 21.73 14.28 16.78
C ARG A 343 20.83 15.40 17.29
N ALA A 344 19.57 15.06 17.54
CA ALA A 344 18.65 15.91 18.29
C ALA A 344 18.86 15.69 19.80
N LEU A 345 18.75 16.72 20.63
CA LEU A 345 18.89 16.60 22.08
C LEU A 345 17.76 15.76 22.70
N SER A 346 16.56 15.82 22.09
CA SER A 346 15.41 14.98 22.44
C SER A 346 15.61 13.48 22.19
N SER A 347 16.69 13.07 21.50
CA SER A 347 16.97 11.68 21.14
C SER A 347 18.40 11.27 21.52
N PRO A 348 18.62 10.06 22.04
CA PRO A 348 19.97 9.54 22.19
C PRO A 348 20.62 9.20 20.84
N ARG A 349 19.84 9.01 19.77
CA ARG A 349 20.35 8.46 18.51
C ARG A 349 21.23 9.45 17.76
N ILE A 350 22.39 8.96 17.31
CA ILE A 350 23.21 9.60 16.28
C ILE A 350 22.83 9.00 14.94
N VAL A 351 22.53 9.85 13.98
CA VAL A 351 22.03 9.46 12.66
C VAL A 351 22.95 9.99 11.56
N GLU A 352 23.12 9.22 10.49
CA GLU A 352 23.66 9.74 9.22
C GLU A 352 22.52 10.49 8.51
N ILE A 353 22.79 11.67 7.97
CA ILE A 353 21.84 12.47 7.19
C ILE A 353 22.41 12.79 5.81
N ASP A 354 21.53 13.14 4.88
CA ASP A 354 21.94 13.75 3.62
C ASP A 354 22.28 15.23 3.86
N PRO A 355 23.53 15.69 3.66
CA PRO A 355 23.91 17.08 3.85
C PRO A 355 23.11 18.03 2.93
N ALA A 356 22.63 17.57 1.78
CA ALA A 356 21.80 18.38 0.89
C ALA A 356 20.47 18.78 1.53
N ALA A 357 19.95 18.00 2.48
CA ALA A 357 18.74 18.34 3.23
C ALA A 357 18.93 19.57 4.12
N LEU A 358 20.17 19.94 4.45
CA LEU A 358 20.51 21.10 5.28
C LEU A 358 21.16 22.23 4.49
N ALA A 359 21.21 22.15 3.16
CA ALA A 359 21.85 23.17 2.32
C ALA A 359 21.20 24.55 2.42
N SER A 360 19.92 24.62 2.79
CA SER A 360 19.16 25.86 2.97
C SER A 360 19.36 26.52 4.35
N LEU A 361 20.06 25.86 5.28
CA LEU A 361 20.30 26.43 6.61
C LEU A 361 21.17 27.69 6.49
N PRO A 362 20.78 28.81 7.12
CA PRO A 362 21.53 30.05 7.07
C PRO A 362 22.89 29.88 7.76
N LYS A 363 23.95 30.48 7.23
CA LYS A 363 25.28 30.46 7.88
C LYS A 363 25.60 31.76 8.60
N SER A 364 24.82 32.82 8.36
CA SER A 364 24.96 34.13 8.98
C SER A 364 23.59 34.78 9.24
N ALA A 365 23.58 35.85 10.04
CA ALA A 365 22.39 36.66 10.27
C ALA A 365 21.89 37.33 8.98
N ASP A 366 22.79 37.74 8.09
CA ASP A 366 22.45 38.37 6.81
C ASP A 366 21.73 37.40 5.89
N GLU A 367 22.23 36.16 5.78
CA GLU A 367 21.55 35.12 5.02
C GLU A 367 20.14 34.87 5.55
N LEU A 368 19.90 34.95 6.86
CA LEU A 368 18.54 34.77 7.39
C LEU A 368 17.58 35.87 6.89
N GLN A 369 18.07 37.07 6.61
CA GLN A 369 17.26 38.21 6.15
C GLN A 369 17.20 38.33 4.62
N GLU A 370 18.09 37.68 3.88
CA GLU A 370 18.11 37.71 2.43
C GLU A 370 16.98 36.90 1.79
N LYS A 371 16.43 37.43 0.68
CA LYS A 371 15.48 36.72 -0.19
C LYS A 371 16.12 35.42 -0.71
N PRO A 372 15.39 34.29 -0.72
CA PRO A 372 15.87 33.06 -1.34
C PRO A 372 16.31 33.35 -2.79
N PRO A 373 17.41 32.76 -3.28
CA PRO A 373 17.77 32.92 -4.68
C PRO A 373 16.61 32.44 -5.55
N LEU A 374 16.15 33.30 -6.46
CA LEU A 374 15.19 32.93 -7.50
C LEU A 374 15.76 31.70 -8.20
N LYS A 375 15.04 30.57 -8.16
CA LYS A 375 15.37 29.41 -9.01
C LYS A 375 15.58 29.94 -10.43
N ALA A 376 16.77 29.70 -10.98
CA ALA A 376 17.03 29.98 -12.38
C ALA A 376 15.97 29.25 -13.21
N GLU A 377 15.05 30.01 -13.82
CA GLU A 377 14.17 29.48 -14.85
C GLU A 377 15.06 28.85 -15.92
N ALA A 378 14.85 27.56 -16.16
CA ALA A 378 15.42 26.89 -17.30
C ALA A 378 15.03 27.70 -18.54
N ALA A 379 16.05 28.21 -19.25
CA ALA A 379 15.88 28.93 -20.50
C ALA A 379 14.93 28.14 -21.42
N PRO A 380 13.93 28.77 -22.04
CA PRO A 380 13.06 28.07 -22.98
C PRO A 380 13.92 27.58 -24.14
N GLY A 381 13.88 26.26 -24.34
CA GLY A 381 14.55 25.59 -25.47
C GLY A 381 14.15 26.23 -26.78
N ILE A 382 15.18 26.60 -27.55
CA ILE A 382 15.07 27.07 -28.93
C ILE A 382 14.41 25.94 -29.75
N ARG A 383 13.32 26.30 -30.44
CA ARG A 383 12.55 25.41 -31.34
C ARG A 383 13.31 25.03 -32.59
#